data_AF-A0AAE3ESD4-F1
#
_entry.id   AF-A0AAE3ESD4-F1
#
_cell.length_a   1.000
_cell.length_b   1.000
_cell.length_c   1.000
_cell.angle_alpha   90.00
_cell.angle_beta   90.00
_cell.angle_gamma   90.00
#
_symmetry.space_group_name_H-M   'P 1'
#
loop_
_entity.id
_entity.type
_entity.pdbx_description
1 polymer ?
#
loop_
_entity_poly.entity_id
_entity_poly.type
_entity_poly.pdbx_seq_one_letter_code
_entity_poly.pdbx_strand_id
1 'polypeptide(L)'
;MKYPEIFAMFLFTVSISAQSYLGTLNYGKSTINYKIKLTKIDNHTNALFSSVEMNAYEIPCRNSSLQQDSLKFYVVSDYYTYEYKYIKQNENFKGLLKIYSNENEQLLNTLETELIPENKIERDLIKKQDLRFTSNGLKLYGTLWEPKNPIQKGLFFVTSSQGNNRSGSNAEASYFVNLGYTVFNYDKRGTGKSEGNWQSATIEELCSDDINAILFFSETTSLPLSEIGIKGSSQGGIKIPYILTEIPALKFGISVSCPSGSLLESDLNNWENANIELIGKENIKAAYKVQKAGYDYLANNLSYKKLMAVTKKYKNKSWFKYIWIPEENIQKDYKLNFTGLPYFKKLSQPILVMQGLSDNVIPRDSYKIIEKAIKKSESKKYKILTLQNATHSMTILDKAFPYFQILSPQYLVSIVNWMRTIENN
;
A
#
# COMPACT_ATOMS: atom_id res chain seq x y z
N MET A 1 -32.93 25.78 -29.21
CA MET A 1 -33.06 24.82 -28.08
C MET A 1 -32.93 23.41 -28.64
N LYS A 2 -31.80 22.75 -28.42
CA LYS A 2 -31.59 21.34 -28.78
C LYS A 2 -31.34 20.58 -27.47
N TYR A 3 -32.20 19.61 -27.16
CA TYR A 3 -32.02 18.68 -26.05
C TYR A 3 -30.84 17.75 -26.36
N PRO A 4 -29.96 17.40 -25.39
CA PRO A 4 -29.00 16.34 -25.59
C PRO A 4 -29.66 14.99 -25.27
N GLU A 5 -29.55 14.06 -26.22
CA GLU A 5 -29.99 12.68 -26.09
C GLU A 5 -29.16 11.97 -24.99
N ILE A 6 -29.86 11.38 -24.02
CA ILE A 6 -29.27 10.51 -23.00
C ILE A 6 -29.05 9.15 -23.64
N PHE A 7 -27.80 8.82 -23.98
CA PHE A 7 -27.42 7.47 -24.37
C PHE A 7 -27.37 6.59 -23.10
N ALA A 8 -28.44 5.84 -22.85
CA ALA A 8 -28.45 4.80 -21.83
C ALA A 8 -27.59 3.63 -22.33
N MET A 9 -26.37 3.53 -21.79
CA MET A 9 -25.50 2.38 -22.05
C MET A 9 -26.01 1.19 -21.25
N PHE A 10 -26.79 0.31 -21.89
CA PHE A 10 -27.19 -0.97 -21.31
C PHE A 10 -25.93 -1.86 -21.17
N LEU A 11 -25.41 -1.95 -19.95
CA LEU A 11 -24.44 -2.97 -19.58
C LEU A 11 -25.17 -4.32 -19.54
N PHE A 12 -24.89 -5.19 -20.51
CA PHE A 12 -25.26 -6.59 -20.42
C PHE A 12 -24.58 -7.20 -19.20
N THR A 13 -25.37 -7.51 -18.17
CA THR A 13 -24.91 -8.32 -17.04
C THR A 13 -24.80 -9.76 -17.50
N VAL A 14 -23.63 -10.16 -17.98
CA VAL A 14 -23.29 -11.59 -18.05
C VAL A 14 -23.19 -12.06 -16.61
N SER A 15 -24.10 -12.93 -16.19
CA SER A 15 -24.06 -13.58 -14.89
C SER A 15 -22.86 -14.54 -14.87
N ILE A 16 -21.67 -14.01 -14.55
CA ILE A 16 -20.48 -14.82 -14.33
C ILE A 16 -20.76 -15.66 -13.08
N SER A 17 -20.97 -16.96 -13.23
CA SER A 17 -21.00 -17.86 -12.08
C SER A 17 -19.59 -17.97 -11.52
N ALA A 18 -19.23 -17.05 -10.62
CA ALA A 18 -17.96 -17.12 -9.94
C ALA A 18 -18.01 -18.23 -8.88
N GLN A 19 -17.01 -19.11 -8.87
CA GLN A 19 -16.85 -20.10 -7.81
C GLN A 19 -15.58 -19.77 -7.04
N SER A 20 -15.71 -19.69 -5.73
CA SER A 20 -14.60 -19.37 -4.84
C SER A 20 -14.23 -20.56 -3.98
N TYR A 21 -12.94 -20.67 -3.70
CA TYR A 21 -12.36 -21.67 -2.83
C TYR A 21 -11.42 -21.02 -1.83
N LEU A 22 -11.39 -21.54 -0.61
CA LEU A 22 -10.43 -21.18 0.43
C LEU A 22 -9.34 -22.23 0.45
N GLY A 23 -8.10 -21.78 0.56
CA GLY A 23 -6.94 -22.65 0.65
C GLY A 23 -6.02 -22.27 1.79
N THR A 24 -5.26 -23.27 2.21
CA THR A 24 -4.31 -23.14 3.32
C THR A 24 -2.96 -23.70 2.89
N LEU A 25 -1.90 -22.95 3.19
CA LEU A 25 -0.52 -23.38 3.01
C LEU A 25 0.17 -23.43 4.37
N ASN A 26 0.68 -24.60 4.73
CA ASN A 26 1.48 -24.77 5.94
C ASN A 26 2.95 -24.83 5.58
N TYR A 27 3.77 -24.00 6.24
CA TYR A 27 5.21 -24.05 6.12
C TYR A 27 5.87 -23.79 7.48
N GLY A 28 6.59 -24.78 7.98
CA GLY A 28 7.18 -24.72 9.32
C GLY A 28 6.09 -24.48 10.38
N LYS A 29 6.19 -23.36 11.10
CA LYS A 29 5.21 -22.92 12.12
C LYS A 29 4.18 -21.92 11.59
N SER A 30 4.26 -21.56 10.31
CA SER A 30 3.38 -20.56 9.71
C SER A 30 2.29 -21.23 8.89
N THR A 31 1.09 -20.67 8.99
CA THR A 31 -0.06 -21.03 8.17
C THR A 31 -0.48 -19.79 7.40
N ILE A 32 -0.61 -19.92 6.08
CA ILE A 32 -1.00 -18.83 5.19
C ILE A 32 -2.31 -19.20 4.53
N ASN A 33 -3.31 -18.36 4.72
CA ASN A 33 -4.60 -18.53 4.07
C ASN A 33 -4.64 -17.76 2.76
N TYR A 34 -5.34 -18.33 1.78
CA TYR A 34 -5.57 -17.67 0.51
C TYR A 34 -6.92 -18.08 -0.06
N LYS A 35 -7.40 -17.31 -1.04
CA LYS A 35 -8.66 -17.51 -1.74
C LYS A 35 -8.40 -17.55 -3.23
N ILE A 36 -9.01 -18.54 -3.89
CA ILE A 36 -9.02 -18.65 -5.35
C ILE A 36 -10.44 -18.40 -5.84
N LYS A 37 -10.62 -17.35 -6.62
CA LYS A 37 -11.88 -17.07 -7.31
C LYS A 37 -11.76 -17.47 -8.77
N LEU A 38 -12.58 -18.41 -9.20
CA LEU A 38 -12.68 -18.85 -10.58
C LEU A 38 -13.81 -18.08 -11.25
N THR A 39 -13.51 -17.49 -12.40
CA THR A 39 -14.48 -16.84 -13.29
C THR A 39 -14.40 -17.49 -14.66
N LYS A 40 -15.52 -17.52 -15.39
CA LYS A 40 -15.56 -18.00 -16.78
C LYS A 40 -15.79 -16.81 -17.70
N ILE A 41 -14.91 -16.63 -18.67
CA ILE A 41 -15.02 -15.64 -19.74
C ILE A 41 -14.73 -16.37 -21.04
N ASP A 42 -15.64 -16.32 -22.01
CA ASP A 42 -15.48 -16.96 -23.34
C ASP A 42 -15.04 -18.44 -23.29
N ASN A 43 -15.66 -19.23 -22.40
CA ASN A 43 -15.28 -20.63 -22.11
C ASN A 43 -13.87 -20.85 -21.51
N HIS A 44 -13.11 -19.80 -21.25
CA HIS A 44 -11.84 -19.88 -20.52
C HIS A 44 -12.05 -19.69 -19.02
N THR A 45 -11.35 -20.50 -18.23
CA THR A 45 -11.34 -20.35 -16.77
C THR A 45 -10.25 -19.36 -16.39
N ASN A 46 -10.62 -18.30 -15.66
CA ASN A 46 -9.68 -17.35 -15.08
C ASN A 46 -9.69 -17.52 -13.56
N ALA A 47 -8.51 -17.79 -12.98
CA ALA A 47 -8.34 -17.81 -11.53
C ALA A 47 -7.77 -16.47 -11.04
N LEU A 48 -8.29 -16.00 -9.91
CA LEU A 48 -7.82 -14.81 -9.20
C LEU A 48 -7.37 -15.23 -7.80
N PHE A 49 -6.13 -14.89 -7.44
CA PHE A 49 -5.52 -15.22 -6.15
C PHE A 49 -5.63 -14.06 -5.16
N SER A 50 -6.08 -14.31 -3.94
CA SER A 50 -6.09 -13.33 -2.85
C SER A 50 -5.53 -13.93 -1.57
N SER A 51 -4.76 -13.16 -0.80
CA SER A 51 -4.32 -13.50 0.55
C SER A 51 -3.99 -12.21 1.28
N VAL A 52 -4.66 -11.94 2.40
CA VAL A 52 -4.40 -10.74 3.21
C VAL A 52 -3.00 -10.82 3.80
N GLU A 53 -2.58 -12.00 4.25
CA GLU A 53 -1.27 -12.28 4.81
C GLU A 53 -0.15 -11.99 3.80
N MET A 54 -0.38 -12.25 2.52
CA MET A 54 0.56 -11.94 1.44
C MET A 54 0.34 -10.55 0.82
N ASN A 55 -0.55 -9.72 1.39
CA ASN A 55 -0.95 -8.43 0.82
C ASN A 55 -1.36 -8.51 -0.67
N ALA A 56 -2.05 -9.59 -1.04
CA ALA A 56 -2.46 -9.90 -2.40
C ALA A 56 -3.98 -9.90 -2.50
N TYR A 57 -4.55 -9.28 -3.53
CA TYR A 57 -6.00 -9.25 -3.73
C TYR A 57 -6.36 -9.35 -5.21
N GLU A 58 -7.14 -10.38 -5.54
CA GLU A 58 -7.57 -10.74 -6.89
C GLU A 58 -6.45 -10.63 -7.95
N ILE A 59 -5.24 -11.11 -7.62
CA ILE A 59 -4.10 -11.18 -8.54
C ILE A 59 -4.45 -12.16 -9.67
N PRO A 60 -4.42 -11.74 -10.95
CA PRO A 60 -4.70 -12.62 -12.07
C PRO A 60 -3.69 -13.76 -12.17
N CYS A 61 -4.17 -15.00 -12.09
CA CYS A 61 -3.33 -16.18 -12.27
C CYS A 61 -3.11 -16.47 -13.76
N ARG A 62 -1.89 -16.88 -14.11
CA ARG A 62 -1.55 -17.31 -15.47
C ARG A 62 -1.92 -18.76 -15.72
N ASN A 63 -2.16 -19.10 -17.00
CA ASN A 63 -2.43 -20.45 -17.50
C ASN A 63 -3.44 -21.23 -16.64
N SER A 64 -4.52 -20.54 -16.26
CA SER A 64 -5.59 -21.11 -15.45
C SER A 64 -6.39 -22.12 -16.27
N SER A 65 -6.55 -23.33 -15.76
CA SER A 65 -7.28 -24.41 -16.40
C SER A 65 -8.05 -25.20 -15.35
N LEU A 66 -9.37 -25.24 -15.49
CA LEU A 66 -10.25 -26.15 -14.74
C LEU A 66 -10.80 -27.19 -15.72
N GLN A 67 -10.41 -28.44 -15.51
CA GLN A 67 -11.01 -29.61 -16.12
C GLN A 67 -11.93 -30.28 -15.09
N GLN A 68 -12.64 -31.34 -15.50
CA GLN A 68 -13.64 -32.01 -14.67
C GLN A 68 -13.10 -32.37 -13.27
N ASP A 69 -11.87 -32.88 -13.21
CA ASP A 69 -11.26 -33.38 -11.96
C ASP A 69 -9.93 -32.68 -11.58
N SER A 70 -9.50 -31.65 -12.32
CA SER A 70 -8.23 -30.97 -12.04
C SER A 70 -8.30 -29.46 -12.21
N LEU A 71 -7.60 -28.75 -11.33
CA LEU A 71 -7.40 -27.30 -11.39
C LEU A 71 -5.91 -27.01 -11.41
N LYS A 72 -5.47 -26.21 -12.37
CA LYS A 72 -4.08 -25.76 -12.50
C LYS A 72 -4.03 -24.28 -12.76
N PHE A 73 -3.13 -23.57 -12.11
CA PHE A 73 -2.86 -22.16 -12.35
C PHE A 73 -1.49 -21.75 -11.79
N TYR A 74 -1.04 -20.56 -12.18
CA TYR A 74 0.24 -20.01 -11.75
C TYR A 74 0.04 -18.61 -11.15
N VAL A 75 0.65 -18.38 -10.00
CA VAL A 75 0.89 -17.02 -9.49
C VAL A 75 2.34 -16.68 -9.80
N VAL A 76 2.62 -15.45 -10.25
CA VAL A 76 3.96 -15.04 -10.65
C VAL A 76 4.31 -13.76 -9.90
N SER A 77 5.42 -13.79 -9.14
CA SER A 77 6.06 -12.61 -8.56
C SER A 77 7.30 -12.25 -9.36
N ASP A 78 8.04 -11.22 -8.93
CA ASP A 78 9.28 -10.81 -9.59
C ASP A 78 10.34 -11.92 -9.52
N TYR A 79 10.43 -12.63 -8.39
CA TYR A 79 11.51 -13.59 -8.12
C TYR A 79 11.08 -15.06 -8.25
N TYR A 80 9.78 -15.37 -8.10
CA TYR A 80 9.31 -16.74 -8.05
C TYR A 80 8.04 -16.96 -8.86
N THR A 81 7.89 -18.19 -9.34
CA THR A 81 6.66 -18.71 -9.95
C THR A 81 6.08 -19.81 -9.06
N TYR A 82 4.81 -19.68 -8.70
CA TYR A 82 4.06 -20.60 -7.85
C TYR A 82 3.10 -21.40 -8.74
N GLU A 83 3.47 -22.64 -9.08
CA GLU A 83 2.61 -23.56 -9.82
C GLU A 83 1.70 -24.30 -8.84
N TYR A 84 0.40 -24.10 -8.98
CA TYR A 84 -0.60 -24.85 -8.24
C TYR A 84 -1.22 -25.94 -9.12
N LYS A 85 -1.24 -27.18 -8.63
CA LYS A 85 -1.90 -28.32 -9.28
C LYS A 85 -2.77 -29.04 -8.27
N TYR A 86 -4.05 -29.15 -8.59
CA TYR A 86 -5.07 -29.74 -7.75
C TYR A 86 -5.78 -30.88 -8.47
N ILE A 87 -6.16 -31.89 -7.69
CA ILE A 87 -7.04 -32.98 -8.09
C ILE A 87 -8.26 -32.94 -7.17
N LYS A 88 -9.45 -33.06 -7.78
CA LYS A 88 -10.71 -33.04 -7.05
C LYS A 88 -10.84 -34.30 -6.18
N GLN A 89 -11.25 -34.11 -4.93
CA GLN A 89 -11.58 -35.17 -3.97
C GLN A 89 -12.91 -34.81 -3.30
N ASN A 90 -13.99 -35.44 -3.74
CA ASN A 90 -15.36 -35.05 -3.39
C ASN A 90 -15.63 -33.58 -3.77
N GLU A 91 -16.05 -32.74 -2.81
CA GLU A 91 -16.26 -31.31 -3.02
C GLU A 91 -14.97 -30.48 -2.86
N ASN A 92 -13.92 -31.06 -2.30
CA ASN A 92 -12.65 -30.38 -2.05
C ASN A 92 -11.64 -30.67 -3.18
N PHE A 93 -10.51 -29.97 -3.14
CA PHE A 93 -9.35 -30.32 -3.93
C PHE A 93 -8.15 -30.56 -3.02
N LYS A 94 -7.35 -31.57 -3.35
CA LYS A 94 -6.00 -31.72 -2.80
C LYS A 94 -4.98 -31.44 -3.89
N GLY A 95 -3.92 -30.76 -3.55
CA GLY A 95 -2.95 -30.31 -4.52
C GLY A 95 -1.56 -30.09 -3.98
N LEU A 96 -0.70 -29.71 -4.92
CA LEU A 96 0.68 -29.35 -4.66
C LEU A 96 0.89 -27.92 -5.15
N LEU A 97 1.55 -27.14 -4.30
CA LEU A 97 2.22 -25.91 -4.69
C LEU A 97 3.69 -26.24 -4.97
N LYS A 98 4.12 -26.02 -6.22
CA LYS A 98 5.54 -26.03 -6.60
C LYS A 98 6.05 -24.62 -6.77
N ILE A 99 7.23 -24.33 -6.22
CA ILE A 99 7.83 -23.00 -6.24
C ILE A 99 9.10 -23.06 -7.08
N TYR A 100 9.16 -22.21 -8.09
CA TYR A 100 10.29 -22.11 -9.02
C TYR A 100 10.97 -20.74 -8.89
N SER A 101 12.29 -20.73 -9.02
CA SER A 101 13.05 -19.49 -9.21
C SER A 101 12.81 -18.93 -10.61
N ASN A 102 12.53 -17.64 -10.73
CA ASN A 102 12.44 -16.99 -12.05
C ASN A 102 13.82 -16.72 -12.68
N GLU A 103 14.89 -16.76 -11.89
CA GLU A 103 16.25 -16.48 -12.38
C GLU A 103 16.81 -17.64 -13.20
N ASN A 104 16.57 -18.87 -12.76
CA ASN A 104 17.19 -20.07 -13.33
C ASN A 104 16.20 -21.24 -13.54
N GLU A 105 14.90 -20.99 -13.38
CA GLU A 105 13.81 -21.97 -13.55
C GLU A 105 13.90 -23.20 -12.63
N GLN A 106 14.77 -23.16 -11.62
CA GLN A 106 14.96 -24.28 -10.69
C GLN A 106 13.75 -24.45 -9.76
N LEU A 107 13.30 -25.70 -9.59
CA LEU A 107 12.34 -26.05 -8.54
C LEU A 107 13.01 -25.89 -7.16
N LEU A 108 12.48 -24.98 -6.35
CA LEU A 108 12.98 -24.66 -5.01
C LEU A 108 12.24 -25.41 -3.91
N ASN A 109 10.93 -25.63 -4.09
CA ASN A 109 10.12 -26.30 -3.07
C ASN A 109 8.85 -26.95 -3.65
N THR A 110 8.30 -27.91 -2.93
CA THR A 110 6.98 -28.51 -3.18
C THR A 110 6.25 -28.67 -1.85
N LEU A 111 5.04 -28.14 -1.76
CA LEU A 111 4.22 -28.12 -0.55
C LEU A 111 2.84 -28.69 -0.86
N GLU A 112 2.29 -29.44 0.08
CA GLU A 112 0.89 -29.85 0.02
C GLU A 112 -0.03 -28.67 0.37
N THR A 113 -1.16 -28.61 -0.31
CA THR A 113 -2.20 -27.63 -0.05
C THR A 113 -3.54 -28.19 -0.48
N GLU A 114 -4.62 -27.62 0.06
CA GLU A 114 -5.98 -28.04 -0.23
C GLU A 114 -6.85 -26.82 -0.51
N LEU A 115 -7.91 -27.05 -1.27
CA LEU A 115 -8.97 -26.07 -1.49
C LEU A 115 -10.30 -26.64 -1.01
N ILE A 116 -10.98 -25.87 -0.17
CA ILE A 116 -12.36 -26.13 0.23
C ILE A 116 -13.28 -25.12 -0.46
N PRO A 117 -14.45 -25.51 -0.97
CA PRO A 117 -15.41 -24.57 -1.52
C PRO A 117 -15.79 -23.50 -0.48
N GLU A 118 -15.69 -22.23 -0.84
CA GLU A 118 -16.20 -21.16 0.02
C GLU A 118 -17.72 -21.31 0.14
N ASN A 119 -18.28 -21.16 1.34
CA ASN A 119 -19.72 -21.34 1.55
C ASN A 119 -20.51 -20.25 0.79
N LYS A 120 -21.64 -20.61 0.16
CA LYS A 120 -22.44 -19.65 -0.64
C LYS A 120 -22.91 -18.42 0.15
N ILE A 121 -23.05 -18.52 1.48
CA ILE A 121 -23.41 -17.40 2.37
C ILE A 121 -22.27 -16.37 2.48
N GLU A 122 -21.02 -16.80 2.32
CA GLU A 122 -19.80 -15.97 2.43
C GLU A 122 -19.30 -15.44 1.07
N ARG A 123 -19.79 -16.01 -0.05
CA ARG A 123 -19.18 -15.87 -1.39
C ARG A 123 -19.06 -14.44 -1.93
N ASP A 124 -19.99 -13.53 -1.60
CA ASP A 124 -19.99 -12.15 -2.10
C ASP A 124 -20.47 -11.16 -1.02
N LEU A 125 -19.69 -11.04 0.06
CA LEU A 125 -19.94 -10.04 1.12
C LEU A 125 -19.47 -8.62 0.77
N ILE A 126 -18.73 -8.47 -0.33
CA ILE A 126 -18.11 -7.20 -0.72
C ILE A 126 -18.66 -6.76 -2.08
N LYS A 127 -19.44 -5.69 -2.08
CA LYS A 127 -19.83 -4.98 -3.30
C LYS A 127 -18.74 -3.98 -3.65
N LYS A 128 -18.30 -3.98 -4.91
CA LYS A 128 -17.29 -3.04 -5.42
C LYS A 128 -17.89 -2.21 -6.54
N GLN A 129 -17.65 -0.91 -6.49
CA GLN A 129 -18.05 0.01 -7.55
C GLN A 129 -16.87 0.90 -7.94
N ASP A 130 -16.46 0.82 -9.20
CA ASP A 130 -15.51 1.79 -9.76
C ASP A 130 -16.25 3.12 -9.97
N LEU A 131 -15.72 4.18 -9.39
CA LEU A 131 -16.28 5.52 -9.41
C LEU A 131 -15.29 6.53 -9.98
N ARG A 132 -15.81 7.66 -10.44
CA ARG A 132 -15.03 8.80 -10.94
C ARG A 132 -15.42 10.06 -10.20
N PHE A 133 -14.44 10.85 -9.81
CA PHE A 133 -14.62 12.18 -9.23
C PHE A 133 -13.67 13.18 -9.90
N THR A 134 -13.90 14.46 -9.65
CA THR A 134 -13.06 15.55 -10.19
C THR A 134 -12.23 16.16 -9.08
N SER A 135 -10.95 16.42 -9.34
CA SER A 135 -10.07 17.17 -8.45
C SER A 135 -9.17 18.08 -9.28
N ASN A 136 -9.17 19.37 -9.00
CA ASN A 136 -8.34 20.36 -9.71
C ASN A 136 -8.46 20.27 -11.25
N GLY A 137 -9.69 20.03 -11.74
CA GLY A 137 -9.98 19.87 -13.18
C GLY A 137 -9.61 18.51 -13.78
N LEU A 138 -9.00 17.60 -13.02
CA LEU A 138 -8.64 16.25 -13.45
C LEU A 138 -9.73 15.24 -13.09
N LYS A 139 -9.95 14.26 -13.97
CA LYS A 139 -10.78 13.08 -13.66
C LYS A 139 -9.94 12.02 -12.98
N LEU A 140 -10.30 11.73 -11.74
CA LEU A 140 -9.67 10.71 -10.92
C LEU A 140 -10.63 9.55 -10.69
N TYR A 141 -10.08 8.34 -10.57
CA TYR A 141 -10.85 7.10 -10.49
C TYR A 141 -10.53 6.35 -9.21
N GLY A 142 -11.56 5.81 -8.56
CA GLY A 142 -11.39 5.01 -7.36
C GLY A 142 -12.39 3.87 -7.28
N THR A 143 -12.26 3.06 -6.24
CA THR A 143 -13.18 1.95 -5.96
C THR A 143 -13.82 2.17 -4.60
N LEU A 144 -15.14 2.18 -4.59
CA LEU A 144 -15.96 2.09 -3.38
C LEU A 144 -16.16 0.61 -3.04
N TRP A 145 -15.83 0.25 -1.81
CA TRP A 145 -15.97 -1.10 -1.28
C TRP A 145 -17.01 -1.08 -0.17
N GLU A 146 -18.13 -1.75 -0.41
CA GLU A 146 -19.27 -1.78 0.50
C GLU A 146 -19.42 -3.18 1.10
N PRO A 147 -19.52 -3.28 2.43
CA PRO A 147 -19.85 -4.54 3.09
C PRO A 147 -21.34 -4.82 2.94
N LYS A 148 -21.71 -6.11 2.92
CA LYS A 148 -23.11 -6.52 2.98
C LYS A 148 -23.83 -6.02 4.25
N ASN A 149 -23.11 -6.01 5.37
CA ASN A 149 -23.61 -5.56 6.67
C ASN A 149 -22.75 -4.39 7.17
N PRO A 150 -23.05 -3.14 6.76
CA PRO A 150 -22.27 -1.98 7.14
C PRO A 150 -22.45 -1.63 8.62
N ILE A 151 -21.36 -1.27 9.30
CA ILE A 151 -21.39 -0.70 10.66
C ILE A 151 -21.56 0.82 10.67
N GLN A 152 -21.91 1.41 9.52
CA GLN A 152 -22.03 2.85 9.30
C GLN A 152 -20.76 3.65 9.63
N LYS A 153 -19.59 3.06 9.33
CA LYS A 153 -18.28 3.71 9.44
C LYS A 153 -17.49 3.58 8.16
N GLY A 154 -16.74 4.64 7.84
CA GLY A 154 -15.93 4.75 6.65
C GLY A 154 -14.43 4.70 6.93
N LEU A 155 -13.66 4.16 6.00
CA LEU A 155 -12.21 4.26 6.01
C LEU A 155 -11.70 4.67 4.62
N PHE A 156 -10.96 5.77 4.55
CA PHE A 156 -10.34 6.23 3.33
C PHE A 156 -8.84 5.93 3.33
N PHE A 157 -8.33 5.41 2.22
CA PHE A 157 -6.91 5.13 2.05
C PHE A 157 -6.22 6.24 1.26
N VAL A 158 -5.37 6.98 1.98
CA VAL A 158 -4.56 8.07 1.45
C VAL A 158 -3.49 7.51 0.52
N THR A 159 -3.31 8.14 -0.64
CA THR A 159 -2.37 7.67 -1.65
C THR A 159 -0.91 7.71 -1.15
N SER A 160 -0.12 6.70 -1.52
CA SER A 160 1.28 6.56 -1.08
C SER A 160 2.28 7.12 -2.10
N SER A 161 3.57 6.82 -1.91
CA SER A 161 4.69 7.27 -2.73
C SER A 161 4.68 6.69 -4.16
N GLN A 162 5.50 7.28 -5.05
CA GLN A 162 5.79 6.79 -6.40
C GLN A 162 4.57 6.56 -7.30
N GLY A 163 4.66 5.76 -8.36
CA GLY A 163 3.55 5.49 -9.29
C GLY A 163 2.46 4.56 -8.75
N ASN A 164 2.35 4.39 -7.43
CA ASN A 164 1.37 3.49 -6.83
C ASN A 164 -0.06 3.97 -7.12
N ASN A 165 -0.88 3.04 -7.61
CA ASN A 165 -2.31 3.22 -7.75
C ASN A 165 -3.05 2.49 -6.61
N ARG A 166 -4.38 2.43 -6.64
CA ARG A 166 -5.17 1.88 -5.54
C ARG A 166 -4.90 0.40 -5.24
N SER A 167 -4.41 -0.38 -6.21
CA SER A 167 -4.23 -1.84 -6.10
C SER A 167 -3.36 -2.26 -4.93
N GLY A 168 -2.34 -1.47 -4.58
CA GLY A 168 -1.44 -1.73 -3.46
C GLY A 168 -2.10 -1.72 -2.08
N SER A 169 -3.37 -1.29 -2.00
CA SER A 169 -4.16 -1.26 -0.77
C SER A 169 -5.41 -2.15 -0.81
N ASN A 170 -5.63 -2.91 -1.89
CA ASN A 170 -6.87 -3.69 -2.07
C ASN A 170 -7.00 -4.85 -1.08
N ALA A 171 -5.89 -5.49 -0.70
CA ALA A 171 -5.92 -6.55 0.32
C ALA A 171 -6.34 -5.99 1.69
N GLU A 172 -5.81 -4.82 2.06
CA GLU A 172 -6.26 -4.11 3.25
C GLU A 172 -7.73 -3.67 3.13
N ALA A 173 -8.15 -3.17 1.97
CA ALA A 173 -9.54 -2.73 1.75
C ALA A 173 -10.49 -3.91 1.97
N SER A 174 -10.19 -5.06 1.36
CA SER A 174 -10.96 -6.28 1.58
C SER A 174 -10.99 -6.71 3.05
N TYR A 175 -9.89 -6.56 3.77
CA TYR A 175 -9.84 -6.88 5.20
C TYR A 175 -10.78 -6.00 6.02
N PHE A 176 -10.74 -4.67 5.84
CA PHE A 176 -11.61 -3.76 6.59
C PHE A 176 -13.08 -3.85 6.17
N VAL A 177 -13.37 -4.15 4.90
CA VAL A 177 -14.75 -4.35 4.44
C VAL A 177 -15.35 -5.62 5.06
N ASN A 178 -14.56 -6.70 5.20
CA ASN A 178 -15.02 -7.89 5.91
C ASN A 178 -15.29 -7.64 7.41
N LEU A 179 -14.79 -6.53 7.98
CA LEU A 179 -15.11 -6.05 9.32
C LEU A 179 -16.31 -5.09 9.37
N GLY A 180 -16.96 -4.84 8.23
CA GLY A 180 -18.15 -4.01 8.11
C GLY A 180 -17.89 -2.53 7.83
N TYR A 181 -16.65 -2.12 7.56
CA TYR A 181 -16.34 -0.75 7.14
C TYR A 181 -16.64 -0.55 5.67
N THR A 182 -17.19 0.63 5.33
CA THR A 182 -17.20 1.08 3.93
C THR A 182 -15.84 1.69 3.62
N VAL A 183 -15.20 1.27 2.54
CA VAL A 183 -13.82 1.70 2.21
C VAL A 183 -13.79 2.41 0.88
N PHE A 184 -13.02 3.48 0.78
CA PHE A 184 -12.71 4.12 -0.50
C PHE A 184 -11.21 4.29 -0.68
N ASN A 185 -10.71 3.83 -1.82
CA ASN A 185 -9.34 4.04 -2.28
C ASN A 185 -9.35 4.45 -3.75
N TYR A 186 -8.36 5.24 -4.17
CA TYR A 186 -8.35 5.80 -5.53
C TYR A 186 -6.96 5.78 -6.16
N ASP A 187 -6.96 5.83 -7.49
CA ASP A 187 -5.75 5.98 -8.29
C ASP A 187 -5.24 7.40 -8.14
N LYS A 188 -4.04 7.55 -7.57
CA LYS A 188 -3.34 8.83 -7.53
C LYS A 188 -3.31 9.46 -8.93
N ARG A 189 -3.34 10.79 -9.03
CA ARG A 189 -3.20 11.50 -10.32
C ARG A 189 -2.05 10.92 -11.16
N GLY A 190 -2.30 10.66 -12.44
CA GLY A 190 -1.32 10.06 -13.36
C GLY A 190 -0.98 8.59 -13.10
N THR A 191 -1.77 7.86 -12.32
CA THR A 191 -1.63 6.40 -12.15
C THR A 191 -2.95 5.70 -12.46
N GLY A 192 -2.88 4.40 -12.82
CA GLY A 192 -4.07 3.61 -13.14
C GLY A 192 -4.94 4.27 -14.21
N LYS A 193 -6.22 4.55 -13.89
CA LYS A 193 -7.17 5.23 -14.79
C LYS A 193 -7.21 6.75 -14.58
N SER A 194 -6.54 7.29 -13.57
CA SER A 194 -6.57 8.71 -13.20
C SER A 194 -5.72 9.58 -14.12
N GLU A 195 -6.27 10.73 -14.52
CA GLU A 195 -5.57 11.76 -15.30
C GLU A 195 -4.48 12.47 -14.50
N GLY A 196 -3.64 13.26 -15.18
CA GLY A 196 -2.64 14.14 -14.57
C GLY A 196 -1.24 13.54 -14.46
N ASN A 197 -0.40 14.19 -13.65
CA ASN A 197 0.99 13.78 -13.43
C ASN A 197 1.39 13.99 -11.97
N TRP A 198 1.68 12.89 -11.24
CA TRP A 198 2.12 12.96 -9.84
C TRP A 198 3.59 13.38 -9.69
N GLN A 199 4.43 13.20 -10.72
CA GLN A 199 5.86 13.50 -10.66
C GLN A 199 6.09 15.01 -10.56
N SER A 200 5.29 15.79 -11.29
CA SER A 200 5.32 17.26 -11.24
C SER A 200 4.53 17.87 -10.10
N ALA A 201 3.64 17.11 -9.44
CA ALA A 201 2.81 17.61 -8.36
C ALA A 201 3.61 17.80 -7.05
N THR A 202 3.19 18.78 -6.26
CA THR A 202 3.58 19.00 -4.87
C THR A 202 2.83 18.05 -3.92
N ILE A 203 3.28 17.92 -2.66
CA ILE A 203 2.54 17.10 -1.68
C ILE A 203 1.20 17.74 -1.36
N GLU A 204 1.14 19.07 -1.31
CA GLU A 204 -0.07 19.84 -1.07
C GLU A 204 -1.12 19.61 -2.17
N GLU A 205 -0.72 19.56 -3.43
CA GLU A 205 -1.63 19.18 -4.54
C GLU A 205 -2.12 17.74 -4.43
N LEU A 206 -1.25 16.81 -4.00
CA LEU A 206 -1.67 15.43 -3.76
C LEU A 206 -2.63 15.33 -2.57
N CYS A 207 -2.39 16.09 -1.49
CA CYS A 207 -3.33 16.21 -0.37
C CYS A 207 -4.67 16.80 -0.82
N SER A 208 -4.66 17.79 -1.73
CA SER A 208 -5.89 18.35 -2.30
C SER A 208 -6.71 17.28 -3.03
N ASP A 209 -6.07 16.36 -3.76
CA ASP A 209 -6.77 15.21 -4.35
C ASP A 209 -7.33 14.26 -3.29
N ASP A 210 -6.54 13.93 -2.26
CA ASP A 210 -7.01 13.06 -1.18
C ASP A 210 -8.22 13.70 -0.46
N ILE A 211 -8.18 15.01 -0.20
CA ILE A 211 -9.27 15.77 0.42
C ILE A 211 -10.53 15.73 -0.46
N ASN A 212 -10.41 16.01 -1.76
CA ASN A 212 -11.55 15.95 -2.69
C ASN A 212 -12.11 14.53 -2.80
N ALA A 213 -11.26 13.51 -2.74
CA ALA A 213 -11.68 12.10 -2.71
C ALA A 213 -12.43 11.74 -1.43
N ILE A 214 -11.99 12.25 -0.26
CA ILE A 214 -12.66 12.06 1.03
C ILE A 214 -14.05 12.73 1.03
N LEU A 215 -14.16 13.96 0.52
CA LEU A 215 -15.44 14.67 0.43
C LEU A 215 -16.40 13.95 -0.51
N PHE A 216 -15.91 13.52 -1.68
CA PHE A 216 -16.67 12.69 -2.61
C PHE A 216 -17.13 11.37 -1.98
N PHE A 217 -16.26 10.71 -1.21
CA PHE A 217 -16.59 9.48 -0.50
C PHE A 217 -17.70 9.68 0.53
N SER A 218 -17.60 10.74 1.34
CA SER A 218 -18.62 11.12 2.32
C SER A 218 -19.98 11.38 1.65
N GLU A 219 -20.00 12.16 0.57
CA GLU A 219 -21.22 12.46 -0.18
C GLU A 219 -21.83 11.21 -0.81
N THR A 220 -21.03 10.43 -1.53
CA THR A 220 -21.50 9.25 -2.27
C THR A 220 -22.09 8.18 -1.35
N THR A 221 -21.54 8.04 -0.14
CA THR A 221 -22.00 7.04 0.83
C THR A 221 -23.00 7.58 1.84
N SER A 222 -23.23 8.90 1.84
CA SER A 222 -23.98 9.61 2.90
C SER A 222 -23.41 9.36 4.31
N LEU A 223 -22.15 8.95 4.43
CA LEU A 223 -21.46 8.84 5.71
C LEU A 223 -20.95 10.23 6.11
N PRO A 224 -21.30 10.75 7.31
CA PRO A 224 -20.76 12.01 7.76
C PRO A 224 -19.23 11.87 7.96
N LEU A 225 -18.48 12.96 7.76
CA LEU A 225 -17.03 12.97 7.96
C LEU A 225 -16.62 12.50 9.36
N SER A 226 -17.46 12.73 10.38
CA SER A 226 -17.27 12.27 11.76
C SER A 226 -17.35 10.75 11.95
N GLU A 227 -17.78 10.01 10.93
CA GLU A 227 -17.76 8.55 10.88
C GLU A 227 -16.69 8.00 9.91
N ILE A 228 -15.84 8.87 9.34
CA ILE A 228 -14.78 8.49 8.41
C ILE A 228 -13.40 8.65 9.06
N GLY A 229 -12.65 7.56 9.11
CA GLY A 229 -11.21 7.58 9.39
C GLY A 229 -10.37 7.63 8.12
N ILE A 230 -9.12 8.06 8.25
CA ILE A 230 -8.13 8.02 7.15
C ILE A 230 -6.92 7.18 7.52
N LYS A 231 -6.38 6.42 6.56
CA LYS A 231 -5.16 5.61 6.73
C LYS A 231 -4.17 5.88 5.61
N GLY A 232 -2.90 6.06 5.96
CA GLY A 232 -1.81 6.27 5.01
C GLY A 232 -0.52 5.61 5.46
N SER A 233 0.28 5.16 4.50
CA SER A 233 1.57 4.50 4.74
C SER A 233 2.71 5.28 4.07
N SER A 234 3.89 5.34 4.68
CA SER A 234 5.08 6.01 4.11
C SER A 234 4.80 7.49 3.77
N GLN A 235 4.95 7.92 2.50
CA GLN A 235 4.52 9.25 2.05
C GLN A 235 3.03 9.52 2.33
N GLY A 236 2.17 8.51 2.25
CA GLY A 236 0.77 8.63 2.66
C GLY A 236 0.62 8.91 4.16
N GLY A 237 1.49 8.35 5.00
CA GLY A 237 1.51 8.59 6.45
C GLY A 237 1.87 10.03 6.81
N ILE A 238 2.78 10.65 6.03
CA ILE A 238 3.14 12.07 6.18
C ILE A 238 1.95 13.00 5.89
N LYS A 239 1.08 12.61 4.96
CA LYS A 239 -0.11 13.39 4.58
C LYS A 239 -1.25 13.30 5.59
N ILE A 240 -1.32 12.23 6.39
CA ILE A 240 -2.37 12.05 7.42
C ILE A 240 -2.55 13.27 8.32
N PRO A 241 -1.51 13.78 9.02
CA PRO A 241 -1.70 14.92 9.90
C PRO A 241 -2.07 16.20 9.15
N TYR A 242 -1.61 16.38 7.90
CA TYR A 242 -2.00 17.50 7.05
C TYR A 242 -3.50 17.45 6.74
N ILE A 243 -3.99 16.31 6.26
CA ILE A 243 -5.39 16.15 5.88
C ILE A 243 -6.31 16.32 7.10
N LEU A 244 -5.92 15.81 8.27
CA LEU A 244 -6.67 16.01 9.51
C LEU A 244 -6.75 17.49 9.93
N THR A 245 -5.73 18.30 9.66
CA THR A 245 -5.82 19.74 9.97
C THR A 245 -6.72 20.48 8.99
N GLU A 246 -6.81 20.03 7.73
CA GLU A 246 -7.68 20.64 6.71
C GLU A 246 -9.14 20.16 6.81
N ILE A 247 -9.38 18.96 7.35
CA ILE A 247 -10.73 18.42 7.59
C ILE A 247 -10.89 18.05 9.08
N PRO A 248 -11.11 19.05 9.98
CA PRO A 248 -11.30 18.82 11.41
C PRO A 248 -12.41 17.82 11.76
N ALA A 249 -13.41 17.68 10.88
CA ALA A 249 -14.56 16.80 11.07
C ALA A 249 -14.25 15.31 10.93
N LEU A 250 -13.08 14.90 10.40
CA LEU A 250 -12.71 13.49 10.28
C LEU A 250 -12.62 12.79 11.65
N LYS A 251 -13.00 11.52 11.72
CA LYS A 251 -13.06 10.77 12.99
C LYS A 251 -11.69 10.50 13.59
N PHE A 252 -10.72 10.06 12.78
CA PHE A 252 -9.38 9.69 13.23
C PHE A 252 -8.39 9.54 12.07
N GLY A 253 -7.08 9.45 12.38
CA GLY A 253 -6.03 9.09 11.42
C GLY A 253 -5.20 7.88 11.84
N ILE A 254 -4.71 7.12 10.85
CA ILE A 254 -3.76 6.02 11.01
C ILE A 254 -2.56 6.28 10.10
N SER A 255 -1.40 6.48 10.71
CA SER A 255 -0.14 6.79 10.04
C SER A 255 0.86 5.65 10.22
N VAL A 256 1.11 4.89 9.16
CA VAL A 256 2.00 3.72 9.15
C VAL A 256 3.33 4.06 8.49
N SER A 257 4.45 3.67 9.09
CA SER A 257 5.80 3.87 8.54
C SER A 257 6.09 5.33 8.13
N CYS A 258 5.58 6.28 8.91
CA CYS A 258 5.74 7.70 8.62
C CYS A 258 7.14 8.17 9.06
N PRO A 259 7.95 8.73 8.15
CA PRO A 259 9.18 9.40 8.56
C PRO A 259 8.82 10.64 9.39
N SER A 260 9.67 10.92 10.39
CA SER A 260 9.54 12.12 11.22
C SER A 260 10.10 13.38 10.57
N GLY A 261 10.99 13.21 9.59
CA GLY A 261 11.69 14.26 8.88
C GLY A 261 11.01 14.68 7.58
N SER A 262 11.80 15.25 6.68
CA SER A 262 11.43 15.46 5.28
C SER A 262 11.49 14.16 4.47
N LEU A 263 10.84 14.13 3.31
CA LEU A 263 10.98 13.01 2.36
C LEU A 263 12.45 12.82 1.94
N LEU A 264 13.21 13.92 1.76
CA LEU A 264 14.65 13.90 1.50
C LEU A 264 15.43 13.15 2.57
N GLU A 265 15.16 13.44 3.85
CA GLU A 265 15.85 12.77 4.97
C GLU A 265 15.53 11.28 5.02
N SER A 266 14.29 10.90 4.68
CA SER A 266 13.92 9.49 4.54
C SER A 266 14.66 8.81 3.41
N ASP A 267 14.74 9.43 2.23
CA ASP A 267 15.43 8.85 1.07
C ASP A 267 16.94 8.71 1.32
N LEU A 268 17.54 9.68 2.03
CA LEU A 268 18.93 9.59 2.45
C LEU A 268 19.18 8.51 3.49
N ASN A 269 18.27 8.32 4.45
CA ASN A 269 18.36 7.22 5.42
C ASN A 269 18.29 5.86 4.72
N ASN A 270 17.33 5.69 3.80
CA ASN A 270 17.23 4.48 2.99
C ASN A 270 18.51 4.23 2.17
N TRP A 271 19.02 5.27 1.50
CA TRP A 271 20.26 5.18 0.73
C TRP A 271 21.46 4.80 1.61
N GLU A 272 21.61 5.41 2.78
CA GLU A 272 22.70 5.10 3.71
C GLU A 272 22.66 3.63 4.15
N ASN A 273 21.49 3.15 4.57
CA ASN A 273 21.30 1.78 5.02
C ASN A 273 21.55 0.77 3.89
N ALA A 274 21.14 1.08 2.66
CA ALA A 274 21.36 0.21 1.49
C ALA A 274 22.84 0.14 1.06
N ASN A 275 23.66 1.14 1.39
CA ASN A 275 25.03 1.25 0.89
C ASN A 275 26.11 1.10 1.97
N ILE A 276 25.77 1.05 3.26
CA ILE A 276 26.76 1.03 4.34
C ILE A 276 27.71 -0.18 4.27
N GLU A 277 27.21 -1.36 3.88
CA GLU A 277 28.03 -2.57 3.74
C GLU A 277 28.98 -2.48 2.53
N LEU A 278 28.54 -1.87 1.44
CA LEU A 278 29.33 -1.73 0.21
C LEU A 278 30.37 -0.60 0.28
N ILE A 279 30.05 0.48 0.99
CA ILE A 279 30.89 1.69 1.11
C ILE A 279 31.87 1.58 2.28
N GLY A 280 31.48 0.92 3.38
CA GLY A 280 32.24 0.86 4.62
C GLY A 280 31.89 1.98 5.59
N LYS A 281 31.87 1.66 6.89
CA LYS A 281 31.48 2.58 7.98
C LYS A 281 32.39 3.80 8.10
N GLU A 282 33.66 3.65 7.73
CA GLU A 282 34.66 4.70 7.71
C GLU A 282 34.42 5.73 6.59
N ASN A 283 33.78 5.30 5.49
CA ASN A 283 33.55 6.12 4.30
C ASN A 283 32.13 6.66 4.18
N ILE A 284 31.14 6.00 4.80
CA ILE A 284 29.71 6.32 4.62
C ILE A 284 29.37 7.79 4.91
N LYS A 285 30.00 8.40 5.92
CA LYS A 285 29.80 9.82 6.24
C LYS A 285 30.27 10.76 5.13
N ALA A 286 31.33 10.41 4.42
CA ALA A 286 31.81 11.20 3.29
C ALA A 286 30.92 10.99 2.06
N ALA A 287 30.52 9.74 1.82
CA ALA A 287 29.62 9.37 0.73
C ALA A 287 28.24 10.03 0.88
N TYR A 288 27.67 10.00 2.08
CA TYR A 288 26.42 10.67 2.44
C TYR A 288 26.43 12.16 2.10
N LYS A 289 27.55 12.87 2.32
CA LYS A 289 27.64 14.31 1.98
C LYS A 289 27.48 14.54 0.48
N VAL A 290 28.02 13.67 -0.36
CA VAL A 290 27.89 13.79 -1.82
C VAL A 290 26.49 13.40 -2.25
N GLN A 291 25.95 12.30 -1.73
CA GLN A 291 24.58 11.88 -2.02
C GLN A 291 23.57 12.95 -1.61
N LYS A 292 23.71 13.53 -0.41
CA LYS A 292 22.90 14.64 0.06
C LYS A 292 22.99 15.85 -0.87
N ALA A 293 24.16 16.20 -1.39
CA ALA A 293 24.26 17.29 -2.36
C ALA A 293 23.46 17.01 -3.64
N GLY A 294 23.42 15.75 -4.09
CA GLY A 294 22.58 15.31 -5.21
C GLY A 294 21.09 15.47 -4.91
N TYR A 295 20.62 14.97 -3.77
CA TYR A 295 19.22 15.14 -3.33
C TYR A 295 18.85 16.60 -3.06
N ASP A 296 19.73 17.40 -2.44
CA ASP A 296 19.51 18.83 -2.24
C ASP A 296 19.37 19.56 -3.59
N TYR A 297 20.16 19.19 -4.60
CA TYR A 297 20.02 19.73 -5.94
C TYR A 297 18.71 19.30 -6.61
N LEU A 298 18.28 18.05 -6.43
CA LEU A 298 17.00 17.54 -6.91
C LEU A 298 15.81 18.27 -6.25
N ALA A 299 15.92 18.53 -4.95
CA ALA A 299 14.95 19.27 -4.13
C ALA A 299 15.01 20.79 -4.32
N ASN A 300 15.85 21.29 -5.22
CA ASN A 300 16.05 22.72 -5.49
C ASN A 300 16.63 23.54 -4.29
N ASN A 301 17.31 22.88 -3.36
CA ASN A 301 18.01 23.49 -2.22
C ASN A 301 19.49 23.83 -2.52
N LEU A 302 20.03 23.31 -3.63
CA LEU A 302 21.43 23.48 -4.03
C LEU A 302 21.52 23.83 -5.52
N SER A 303 22.48 24.67 -5.91
CA SER A 303 22.76 24.95 -7.32
C SER A 303 23.64 23.87 -7.95
N TYR A 304 23.56 23.69 -9.28
CA TYR A 304 24.35 22.69 -9.99
C TYR A 304 25.86 22.93 -9.80
N LYS A 305 26.31 24.20 -9.84
CA LYS A 305 27.69 24.58 -9.55
C LYS A 305 28.17 24.10 -8.18
N LYS A 306 27.33 24.19 -7.15
CA LYS A 306 27.67 23.73 -5.80
C LYS A 306 27.69 22.19 -5.72
N LEU A 307 26.74 21.51 -6.36
CA LEU A 307 26.76 20.05 -6.50
C LEU A 307 28.08 19.59 -7.12
N MET A 308 28.46 20.17 -8.26
CA MET A 308 29.69 19.79 -8.97
C MET A 308 30.97 20.08 -8.17
N ALA A 309 30.98 21.15 -7.36
CA ALA A 309 32.09 21.42 -6.45
C ALA A 309 32.25 20.32 -5.38
N VAL A 310 31.16 19.85 -4.78
CA VAL A 310 31.17 18.73 -3.84
C VAL A 310 31.61 17.45 -4.55
N THR A 311 31.02 17.14 -5.71
CA THR A 311 31.33 15.95 -6.50
C THR A 311 32.82 15.86 -6.88
N LYS A 312 33.40 16.96 -7.38
CA LYS A 312 34.82 16.99 -7.79
C LYS A 312 35.79 16.66 -6.65
N LYS A 313 35.44 17.00 -5.40
CA LYS A 313 36.27 16.71 -4.22
C LYS A 313 36.39 15.21 -3.94
N TYR A 314 35.38 14.42 -4.30
CA TYR A 314 35.29 13.00 -3.95
C TYR A 314 35.34 12.04 -5.14
N LYS A 315 35.38 12.54 -6.38
CA LYS A 315 35.31 11.73 -7.61
C LYS A 315 36.30 10.56 -7.72
N ASN A 316 37.47 10.68 -7.08
CA ASN A 316 38.54 9.66 -7.13
C ASN A 316 38.45 8.64 -5.98
N LYS A 317 37.42 8.69 -5.14
CA LYS A 317 37.22 7.73 -4.05
C LYS A 317 36.64 6.42 -4.61
N SER A 318 37.12 5.28 -4.12
CA SER A 318 36.68 3.95 -4.58
C SER A 318 35.17 3.71 -4.42
N TRP A 319 34.56 4.29 -3.39
CA TRP A 319 33.11 4.23 -3.12
C TRP A 319 32.27 5.17 -3.99
N PHE A 320 32.89 6.05 -4.79
CA PHE A 320 32.14 7.05 -5.57
C PHE A 320 31.18 6.43 -6.58
N LYS A 321 31.46 5.20 -7.06
CA LYS A 321 30.60 4.42 -7.95
C LYS A 321 29.20 4.08 -7.39
N TYR A 322 29.01 4.21 -6.08
CA TYR A 322 27.72 3.99 -5.40
C TYR A 322 26.94 5.29 -5.16
N ILE A 323 27.46 6.43 -5.63
CA ILE A 323 26.79 7.73 -5.52
C ILE A 323 26.03 8.02 -6.80
N TRP A 324 24.77 8.46 -6.66
CA TRP A 324 24.03 9.02 -7.78
C TRP A 324 24.26 10.54 -7.87
N ILE A 325 24.64 11.01 -9.06
CA ILE A 325 24.79 12.43 -9.38
C ILE A 325 23.75 12.82 -10.43
N PRO A 326 22.80 13.71 -10.11
CA PRO A 326 21.79 14.16 -11.07
C PRO A 326 22.38 15.01 -12.21
N GLU A 327 21.77 14.89 -13.39
CA GLU A 327 22.04 15.75 -14.55
C GLU A 327 21.56 17.19 -14.34
N GLU A 328 22.14 18.17 -15.04
CA GLU A 328 21.86 19.60 -14.85
C GLU A 328 20.43 20.01 -15.24
N ASN A 329 19.80 19.29 -16.16
CA ASN A 329 18.45 19.56 -16.64
C ASN A 329 17.39 18.62 -16.02
N ILE A 330 17.75 17.89 -14.95
CA ILE A 330 16.80 17.00 -14.27
C ILE A 330 15.58 17.79 -13.77
N GLN A 331 14.39 17.22 -13.97
CA GLN A 331 13.16 17.75 -13.37
C GLN A 331 13.32 17.79 -11.84
N LYS A 332 13.03 18.94 -11.23
CA LYS A 332 13.09 19.11 -9.78
C LYS A 332 11.96 18.36 -9.09
N ASP A 333 12.28 17.81 -7.92
CA ASP A 333 11.27 17.20 -7.05
C ASP A 333 11.17 17.99 -5.74
N TYR A 334 10.29 18.99 -5.74
CA TYR A 334 10.01 19.83 -4.57
C TYR A 334 9.38 19.06 -3.41
N LYS A 335 8.76 17.89 -3.67
CA LYS A 335 8.14 17.06 -2.62
C LYS A 335 9.15 16.62 -1.58
N LEU A 336 10.42 16.47 -1.97
CA LEU A 336 11.52 16.10 -1.07
C LEU A 336 11.63 17.00 0.17
N ASN A 337 11.20 18.27 0.07
CA ASN A 337 11.24 19.22 1.17
C ASN A 337 10.07 19.10 2.15
N PHE A 338 9.00 18.39 1.78
CA PHE A 338 7.79 18.31 2.59
C PHE A 338 8.02 17.47 3.86
N THR A 339 7.46 17.94 4.97
CA THR A 339 7.43 17.21 6.25
C THR A 339 6.07 17.31 6.92
N GLY A 340 5.59 16.20 7.47
CA GLY A 340 4.33 16.12 8.22
C GLY A 340 4.46 16.60 9.67
N LEU A 341 5.70 16.73 10.19
CA LEU A 341 5.96 16.98 11.60
C LEU A 341 5.31 18.26 12.17
N PRO A 342 5.22 19.38 11.43
CA PRO A 342 4.50 20.57 11.90
C PRO A 342 3.00 20.32 12.11
N TYR A 343 2.38 19.48 11.29
CA TYR A 343 0.94 19.21 11.34
C TYR A 343 0.56 18.28 12.48
N PHE A 344 1.44 17.35 12.87
CA PHE A 344 1.24 16.53 14.08
C PHE A 344 1.07 17.37 15.36
N LYS A 345 1.60 18.60 15.41
CA LYS A 345 1.46 19.51 16.55
C LYS A 345 0.12 20.24 16.59
N LYS A 346 -0.69 20.13 15.54
CA LYS A 346 -1.95 20.87 15.36
C LYS A 346 -3.19 19.97 15.43
N LEU A 347 -3.01 18.68 15.69
CA LEU A 347 -4.10 17.70 15.70
C LEU A 347 -5.05 17.89 16.88
N SER A 348 -6.34 17.67 16.63
CA SER A 348 -7.38 17.54 17.65
C SER A 348 -7.98 16.12 17.66
N GLN A 349 -7.96 15.43 16.52
CA GLN A 349 -8.52 14.10 16.32
C GLN A 349 -7.65 12.99 16.93
N PRO A 350 -8.24 11.83 17.27
CA PRO A 350 -7.49 10.62 17.58
C PRO A 350 -6.52 10.21 16.46
N ILE A 351 -5.33 9.75 16.83
CA ILE A 351 -4.33 9.28 15.85
C ILE A 351 -3.54 8.07 16.32
N LEU A 352 -3.38 7.10 15.43
CA LEU A 352 -2.46 5.98 15.58
C LEU A 352 -1.22 6.21 14.72
N VAL A 353 -0.05 6.12 15.34
CA VAL A 353 1.24 6.05 14.62
C VAL A 353 1.81 4.65 14.81
N MET A 354 2.08 3.96 13.71
CA MET A 354 2.63 2.61 13.72
C MET A 354 3.96 2.54 12.95
N GLN A 355 4.97 1.90 13.54
CA GLN A 355 6.27 1.71 12.88
C GLN A 355 6.83 0.31 13.11
N GLY A 356 7.39 -0.29 12.06
CA GLY A 356 8.18 -1.51 12.17
C GLY A 356 9.58 -1.22 12.70
N LEU A 357 10.07 -2.01 13.65
CA LEU A 357 11.40 -1.80 14.24
C LEU A 357 12.55 -2.34 13.39
N SER A 358 12.22 -2.98 12.27
CA SER A 358 13.14 -3.40 11.22
C SER A 358 12.95 -2.61 9.92
N ASP A 359 12.29 -1.46 10.00
CA ASP A 359 12.20 -0.50 8.92
C ASP A 359 13.57 0.16 8.70
N ASN A 360 14.15 -0.08 7.52
CA ASN A 360 15.43 0.50 7.09
C ASN A 360 15.25 1.66 6.11
N VAL A 361 14.01 2.02 5.76
CA VAL A 361 13.70 3.10 4.81
C VAL A 361 13.64 4.43 5.56
N ILE A 362 12.92 4.50 6.68
CA ILE A 362 12.78 5.72 7.47
C ILE A 362 13.73 5.74 8.67
N PRO A 363 14.05 6.91 9.26
CA PRO A 363 14.86 6.97 10.47
C PRO A 363 14.24 6.16 11.62
N ARG A 364 15.05 5.33 12.29
CA ARG A 364 14.62 4.38 13.33
C ARG A 364 13.79 5.01 14.45
N ASP A 365 14.11 6.24 14.86
CA ASP A 365 13.43 6.94 15.95
C ASP A 365 12.25 7.82 15.49
N SER A 366 11.76 7.66 14.24
CA SER A 366 10.69 8.50 13.71
C SER A 366 9.44 8.51 14.57
N TYR A 367 8.97 7.34 15.02
CA TYR A 367 7.83 7.24 15.93
C TYR A 367 7.99 8.04 17.24
N LYS A 368 9.20 8.13 17.81
CA LYS A 368 9.47 8.90 19.04
C LYS A 368 9.43 10.41 18.79
N ILE A 369 9.97 10.85 17.65
CA ILE A 369 9.98 12.27 17.28
C ILE A 369 8.55 12.73 16.98
N ILE A 370 7.78 11.90 16.27
CA ILE A 370 6.36 12.14 16.01
C ILE A 370 5.57 12.17 17.32
N GLU A 371 5.80 11.23 18.25
CA GLU A 371 5.13 11.25 19.56
C GLU A 371 5.38 12.58 20.31
N LYS A 372 6.61 13.07 20.31
CA LYS A 372 6.95 14.38 20.91
C LYS A 372 6.22 15.54 20.24
N ALA A 373 5.92 15.45 18.95
CA ALA A 373 5.12 16.44 18.24
C ALA A 373 3.63 16.35 18.62
N ILE A 374 3.06 15.15 18.66
CA ILE A 374 1.66 14.91 19.04
C ILE A 374 1.39 15.39 20.48
N LYS A 375 2.33 15.20 21.41
CA LYS A 375 2.22 15.71 22.79
C LYS A 375 2.04 17.23 22.89
N LYS A 376 2.34 17.98 21.82
CA LYS A 376 2.13 19.43 21.74
C LYS A 376 0.82 19.83 21.07
N SER A 377 0.04 18.84 20.62
CA SER A 377 -1.27 19.04 19.99
C SER A 377 -2.41 18.99 20.99
N GLU A 378 -3.62 19.28 20.53
CA GLU A 378 -4.84 19.18 21.33
C GLU A 378 -5.37 17.74 21.43
N SER A 379 -4.91 16.84 20.56
CA SER A 379 -5.31 15.44 20.54
C SER A 379 -4.99 14.73 21.86
N LYS A 380 -6.04 14.36 22.58
CA LYS A 380 -5.94 13.62 23.86
C LYS A 380 -5.95 12.10 23.67
N LYS A 381 -6.30 11.61 22.48
CA LYS A 381 -6.48 10.19 22.16
C LYS A 381 -5.49 9.75 21.09
N TYR A 382 -4.20 9.70 21.41
CA TYR A 382 -3.18 9.18 20.48
C TYR A 382 -2.58 7.86 20.97
N LYS A 383 -2.11 7.04 20.04
CA LYS A 383 -1.37 5.80 20.32
C LYS A 383 -0.14 5.69 19.43
N ILE A 384 0.97 5.27 20.02
CA ILE A 384 2.18 4.86 19.29
C ILE A 384 2.32 3.34 19.44
N LEU A 385 2.42 2.64 18.31
CA LEU A 385 2.63 1.19 18.26
C LEU A 385 3.87 0.86 17.46
N THR A 386 4.70 -0.02 18.00
CA THR A 386 5.90 -0.52 17.31
C THR A 386 5.82 -2.02 17.16
N LEU A 387 6.10 -2.53 15.97
CA LEU A 387 6.10 -3.95 15.69
C LEU A 387 7.55 -4.47 15.60
N GLN A 388 7.90 -5.42 16.46
CA GLN A 388 9.19 -6.11 16.39
C GLN A 388 9.27 -6.91 15.09
N ASN A 389 10.47 -6.95 14.49
CA ASN A 389 10.76 -7.70 13.25
C ASN A 389 9.91 -7.32 12.03
N ALA A 390 9.24 -6.16 12.05
CA ALA A 390 8.45 -5.67 10.92
C ALA A 390 9.24 -4.64 10.10
N THR A 391 9.21 -4.77 8.78
CA THR A 391 9.86 -3.89 7.80
C THR A 391 9.04 -2.62 7.53
N HIS A 392 9.50 -1.78 6.59
CA HIS A 392 8.76 -0.59 6.12
C HIS A 392 7.35 -0.90 5.60
N SER A 393 7.17 -2.03 4.91
CA SER A 393 5.87 -2.47 4.39
C SER A 393 5.05 -3.27 5.41
N MET A 394 5.44 -3.22 6.69
CA MET A 394 4.87 -4.04 7.78
C MET A 394 4.96 -5.55 7.55
N THR A 395 5.84 -6.01 6.66
CA THR A 395 6.13 -7.44 6.46
C THR A 395 7.08 -7.93 7.54
N ILE A 396 6.94 -9.17 7.97
CA ILE A 396 7.86 -9.77 8.94
C ILE A 396 9.18 -10.12 8.23
N LEU A 397 10.32 -9.85 8.89
CA LEU A 397 11.64 -10.26 8.40
C LEU A 397 11.92 -11.77 8.56
N ASP A 398 10.96 -12.52 9.10
CA ASP A 398 11.10 -13.94 9.30
C ASP A 398 11.13 -14.67 7.94
N LYS A 399 12.17 -15.48 7.75
CA LYS A 399 12.36 -16.35 6.59
C LYS A 399 11.54 -17.63 6.69
N ALA A 400 10.61 -17.73 7.65
CA ALA A 400 9.72 -18.88 7.80
C ALA A 400 9.14 -19.28 6.46
N PHE A 401 8.65 -18.35 5.61
CA PHE A 401 8.37 -18.65 4.21
C PHE A 401 9.19 -17.73 3.30
N PRO A 402 10.37 -18.17 2.81
CA PRO A 402 11.34 -17.28 2.16
C PRO A 402 10.92 -16.89 0.73
N TYR A 403 9.86 -17.52 0.22
CA TYR A 403 9.42 -17.34 -1.15
C TYR A 403 8.44 -16.19 -1.31
N PHE A 404 7.84 -15.65 -0.24
CA PHE A 404 6.88 -14.54 -0.36
C PHE A 404 6.92 -13.68 0.90
N GLN A 405 6.80 -12.37 0.77
CA GLN A 405 6.75 -11.47 1.92
C GLN A 405 5.40 -11.56 2.63
N ILE A 406 5.41 -11.84 3.93
CA ILE A 406 4.19 -11.98 4.74
C ILE A 406 4.05 -10.77 5.64
N LEU A 407 2.85 -10.18 5.71
CA LEU A 407 2.53 -9.14 6.68
C LEU A 407 2.74 -9.64 8.11
N SER A 408 3.21 -8.76 8.99
CA SER A 408 3.24 -9.05 10.42
C SER A 408 1.82 -9.40 10.88
N PRO A 409 1.60 -10.55 11.55
CA PRO A 409 0.27 -10.93 12.05
C PRO A 409 -0.34 -9.89 12.99
N GLN A 410 0.50 -9.06 13.61
CA GLN A 410 0.08 -8.00 14.52
C GLN A 410 -0.31 -6.69 13.81
N TYR A 411 -0.01 -6.53 12.52
CA TYR A 411 -0.21 -5.27 11.80
C TYR A 411 -1.68 -4.83 11.79
N LEU A 412 -2.52 -5.56 11.05
CA LEU A 412 -3.93 -5.20 10.88
C LEU A 412 -4.73 -5.39 12.17
N VAL A 413 -4.43 -6.45 12.94
CA VAL A 413 -5.07 -6.74 14.23
C VAL A 413 -4.88 -5.59 15.23
N SER A 414 -3.66 -5.04 15.32
CA SER A 414 -3.39 -3.93 16.24
C SER A 414 -4.11 -2.65 15.84
N ILE A 415 -4.25 -2.38 14.54
CA ILE A 415 -5.02 -1.25 14.03
C ILE A 415 -6.49 -1.39 14.44
N VAL A 416 -7.11 -2.55 14.16
CA VAL A 416 -8.52 -2.81 14.50
C VAL A 416 -8.76 -2.71 16.00
N ASN A 417 -7.86 -3.28 16.80
CA ASN A 417 -7.97 -3.19 18.26
C ASN A 417 -7.94 -1.74 18.73
N TRP A 418 -7.06 -0.90 18.18
CA TRP A 418 -7.04 0.52 18.50
C TRP A 418 -8.32 1.24 18.03
N MET A 419 -8.79 0.99 16.80
CA MET A 419 -10.03 1.60 16.28
C MET A 419 -11.22 1.33 17.21
N ARG A 420 -11.37 0.09 17.68
CA ARG A 420 -12.42 -0.28 18.66
C ARG A 420 -12.34 0.52 19.96
N THR A 421 -11.15 0.92 20.41
CA THR A 421 -11.02 1.73 21.65
C THR A 421 -11.49 3.16 21.50
N ILE A 422 -11.44 3.73 20.29
CA ILE A 422 -11.85 5.12 20.04
C ILE A 422 -13.28 5.23 19.51
N GLU A 423 -13.85 4.11 19.08
CA GLU A 423 -15.19 4.03 18.49
C GLU A 423 -16.30 3.62 19.46
N ASN A 424 -15.93 2.96 20.57
CA ASN A 424 -16.85 2.57 21.64
C ASN A 424 -16.95 3.63 22.76
N ASN A 425 -16.30 4.78 22.57
CA ASN A 425 -16.26 5.94 23.47
C ASN A 425 -16.72 7.16 22.69
#